data_AF-A0A933IU26-F1
#
_entry.id   AF-A0A933IU26-F1
#
_cell.length_a   1.000
_cell.length_b   1.000
_cell.length_c   1.000
_cell.angle_alpha   90.00
_cell.angle_beta   90.00
_cell.angle_gamma   90.00
#
_symmetry.space_group_name_H-M   'P 1'
#
loop_
_entity.id
_entity.type
_entity.pdbx_description
1 polymer ?
#
loop_
_entity_poly.entity_id
_entity_poly.type
_entity_poly.pdbx_seq_one_letter_code
_entity_poly.pdbx_strand_id
1 'polypeptide(L)'
;MILPNKKLVNFFSIFYRAYWGYKKQIIALTLLGFLSSLLEGIGINAAIPMFSFISGTSDKADDPISKIIKKFFDFLQINFSLKYLFIFICGLLMLRVLILLLSNYIKIKITAVYEEKTRGELFKLTAEANWQYLIKQKLGYLDTILVTNVQNGSSLLQTISSSLMIVASLFIFLLVAINISPQITLITLVLGGLMFFVFKPFLYKTRSLSRENEKINRFTAHHIN
;
A
#
# COMPACT_ATOMS: atom_id res chain seq x y z
N MET A 1 7.11 28.92 -11.07
CA MET A 1 6.54 28.41 -9.81
C MET A 1 5.03 28.53 -9.89
N ILE A 2 4.32 27.52 -10.42
CA ILE A 2 2.87 27.59 -10.72
C ILE A 2 2.19 26.28 -10.30
N LEU A 3 1.43 26.38 -9.20
CA LEU A 3 0.28 25.58 -8.73
C LEU A 3 0.27 24.05 -8.99
N PRO A 4 0.70 23.22 -8.01
CA PRO A 4 0.54 21.76 -8.01
C PRO A 4 -0.91 21.26 -7.85
N ASN A 5 -1.86 22.14 -7.54
CA ASN A 5 -3.22 21.76 -7.11
C ASN A 5 -4.09 21.15 -8.24
N LYS A 6 -3.96 21.62 -9.49
CA LYS A 6 -4.73 21.07 -10.62
C LYS A 6 -4.32 19.65 -11.04
N LYS A 7 -3.07 19.25 -10.76
CA LYS A 7 -2.57 17.90 -11.09
C LYS A 7 -3.12 16.83 -10.16
N LEU A 8 -3.24 17.13 -8.88
CA LEU A 8 -3.80 16.21 -7.89
C LEU A 8 -5.30 15.98 -8.14
N VAL A 9 -6.06 17.03 -8.47
CA VAL A 9 -7.48 16.91 -8.79
C VAL A 9 -7.71 16.13 -10.08
N ASN A 10 -6.92 16.37 -11.14
CA ASN A 10 -7.00 15.57 -12.36
C ASN A 10 -6.58 14.12 -12.13
N PHE A 11 -5.57 13.86 -11.31
CA PHE A 11 -5.17 12.50 -10.95
C PHE A 11 -6.31 11.76 -10.24
N PHE A 12 -6.94 12.41 -9.25
CA PHE A 12 -8.10 11.85 -8.55
C PHE A 12 -9.30 11.64 -9.49
N SER A 13 -9.56 12.56 -10.42
CA SER A 13 -10.63 12.43 -11.42
C SER A 13 -10.39 11.27 -12.38
N ILE A 14 -9.17 11.13 -12.92
CA ILE A 14 -8.80 10.03 -13.84
C ILE A 14 -8.83 8.70 -13.09
N PHE A 15 -8.33 8.67 -11.85
CA PHE A 15 -8.44 7.50 -10.98
C PHE A 15 -9.91 7.12 -10.75
N TYR A 16 -10.75 8.08 -10.35
CA TYR A 16 -12.16 7.82 -10.07
C TYR A 16 -12.92 7.31 -11.31
N ARG A 17 -12.61 7.86 -12.50
CA ARG A 17 -13.26 7.47 -13.75
C ARG A 17 -12.76 6.11 -14.27
N ALA A 18 -11.50 5.76 -14.06
CA ALA A 18 -10.94 4.46 -14.41
C ALA A 18 -11.34 3.34 -13.43
N TYR A 19 -11.57 3.67 -12.15
CA TYR A 19 -11.75 2.69 -11.06
C TYR A 19 -13.16 2.59 -10.47
N TRP A 20 -14.16 3.29 -11.01
CA TRP A 20 -15.54 3.18 -10.53
C TRP A 20 -16.06 1.72 -10.48
N GLY A 21 -15.56 0.87 -11.39
CA GLY A 21 -15.88 -0.57 -11.43
C GLY A 21 -15.33 -1.41 -10.26
N TYR A 22 -14.24 -1.00 -9.61
CA TYR A 22 -13.50 -1.80 -8.63
C TYR A 22 -13.54 -1.23 -7.20
N LYS A 23 -14.40 -0.23 -6.93
CA LYS A 23 -14.53 0.46 -5.62
C LYS A 23 -14.67 -0.47 -4.42
N LYS A 24 -15.48 -1.53 -4.53
CA LYS A 24 -15.72 -2.49 -3.43
C LYS A 24 -14.44 -3.21 -3.01
N GLN A 25 -13.56 -3.47 -3.97
CA GLN A 25 -12.33 -4.19 -3.73
C GLN A 25 -11.24 -3.30 -3.17
N ILE A 26 -11.17 -2.03 -3.57
CA ILE A 26 -10.28 -1.04 -2.96
C ILE A 26 -10.65 -0.81 -1.49
N ILE A 27 -11.96 -0.72 -1.20
CA ILE A 27 -12.46 -0.64 0.18
C ILE A 27 -12.08 -1.89 0.97
N ALA A 28 -12.30 -3.08 0.41
CA ALA A 28 -11.91 -4.34 1.05
C ALA A 28 -10.40 -4.42 1.31
N LEU A 29 -9.55 -4.02 0.36
CA LEU A 29 -8.10 -3.97 0.52
C LEU A 29 -7.66 -2.98 1.60
N THR A 30 -8.31 -1.82 1.67
CA THR A 30 -8.03 -0.81 2.70
C THR A 30 -8.40 -1.34 4.08
N LEU A 31 -9.56 -1.99 4.20
CA LEU A 31 -10.06 -2.55 5.45
C LEU A 31 -9.22 -3.75 5.92
N LEU A 32 -8.83 -4.63 4.99
CA LEU A 32 -7.90 -5.73 5.28
C LEU A 32 -6.50 -5.24 5.65
N GLY A 33 -5.99 -4.20 4.96
CA GLY A 33 -4.72 -3.56 5.30
C GLY A 33 -4.75 -2.93 6.70
N PHE A 34 -5.86 -2.26 7.03
CA PHE A 34 -6.11 -1.72 8.36
C PHE A 34 -6.12 -2.84 9.42
N LEU A 35 -6.88 -3.91 9.18
CA LEU A 35 -6.95 -5.05 10.09
C LEU A 35 -5.58 -5.72 10.27
N SER A 36 -4.85 -5.96 9.18
CA SER A 36 -3.49 -6.54 9.23
C SER A 36 -2.54 -5.70 10.07
N SER A 37 -2.59 -4.37 9.91
CA SER A 37 -1.70 -3.45 10.62
C SER A 37 -2.08 -3.31 12.10
N LEU A 38 -3.38 -3.43 12.44
CA LEU A 38 -3.82 -3.52 13.82
C LEU A 38 -3.32 -4.78 14.51
N LEU A 39 -3.47 -5.94 13.86
CA LEU A 39 -2.98 -7.21 14.40
C LEU A 39 -1.46 -7.18 14.60
N GLU A 40 -0.72 -6.58 13.67
CA GLU A 40 0.71 -6.34 13.82
C GLU A 40 1.02 -5.45 15.01
N GLY A 41 0.36 -4.30 15.12
CA GLY A 41 0.56 -3.37 16.24
C GLY A 41 0.28 -4.04 17.58
N ILE A 42 -0.80 -4.83 17.69
CA ILE A 42 -1.13 -5.57 18.92
C ILE A 42 -0.08 -6.67 19.17
N GLY A 43 0.28 -7.45 18.14
CA GLY A 43 1.24 -8.55 18.27
C GLY A 43 2.63 -8.10 18.69
N ILE A 44 3.15 -7.00 18.14
CA ILE A 44 4.45 -6.43 18.53
C ILE A 44 4.39 -5.89 19.96
N ASN A 45 3.33 -5.18 20.34
CA ASN A 45 3.21 -4.63 21.69
C ASN A 45 2.95 -5.69 22.75
N ALA A 46 2.33 -6.81 22.39
CA ALA A 46 2.17 -7.95 23.27
C ALA A 46 3.51 -8.61 23.62
N ALA A 47 4.60 -8.33 22.89
CA ALA A 47 5.94 -8.74 23.29
C ALA A 47 6.44 -8.01 24.55
N ILE A 48 6.01 -6.77 24.80
CA ILE A 48 6.41 -5.97 25.97
C ILE A 48 6.03 -6.68 27.30
N PRO A 49 4.76 -7.07 27.54
CA PRO A 49 4.41 -7.81 28.76
C PRO A 49 5.12 -9.17 28.84
N MET A 50 5.45 -9.80 27.70
CA MET A 50 6.22 -11.04 27.68
C MET A 50 7.63 -10.82 28.25
N PHE A 51 8.32 -9.74 27.84
CA PHE A 51 9.61 -9.36 28.43
C PHE A 51 9.50 -9.01 29.91
N SER A 52 8.42 -8.34 30.33
CA SER A 52 8.18 -8.01 31.74
C SER A 52 8.00 -9.26 32.61
N PHE A 53 7.37 -10.32 32.08
CA PHE A 53 7.24 -11.61 32.77
C PHE A 53 8.58 -12.31 32.95
N ILE A 54 9.43 -12.30 31.90
CA ILE A 54 10.75 -12.93 31.95
C ILE A 54 11.67 -12.16 32.91
N SER A 55 11.54 -10.84 32.95
CA SER A 55 12.36 -9.97 33.82
C SER A 55 11.91 -9.96 35.28
N GLY A 56 10.83 -10.68 35.64
CA GLY A 56 10.32 -10.76 37.00
C GLY A 56 9.63 -9.47 37.50
N THR A 57 9.38 -8.49 36.63
CA THR A 57 8.72 -7.21 36.95
C THR A 57 7.21 -7.25 36.71
N SER A 58 6.58 -8.39 37.01
CA SER A 58 5.19 -8.74 36.66
C SER A 58 4.12 -7.70 37.07
N ASP A 59 4.41 -6.86 38.07
CA ASP A 59 3.50 -5.85 38.61
C ASP A 59 3.75 -4.41 38.14
N LYS A 60 4.82 -4.12 37.38
CA LYS A 60 5.19 -2.73 37.04
C LYS A 60 4.88 -2.27 35.61
N ALA A 61 4.27 -3.11 34.78
CA ALA A 61 3.83 -2.67 33.45
C ALA A 61 2.49 -1.92 33.56
N ASP A 62 2.53 -0.63 33.91
CA ASP A 62 1.37 0.28 33.88
C ASP A 62 0.97 0.68 32.44
N ASP A 63 1.42 -0.08 31.45
CA ASP A 63 1.15 0.19 30.04
C ASP A 63 -0.32 -0.05 29.69
N PRO A 64 -0.98 0.87 28.98
CA PRO A 64 -2.39 0.76 28.57
C PRO A 64 -2.69 -0.55 27.83
N ILE A 65 -1.75 -1.01 26.99
CA ILE A 65 -1.88 -2.22 26.18
C ILE A 65 -1.81 -3.47 27.06
N SER A 66 -0.95 -3.48 28.07
CA SER A 66 -0.82 -4.58 29.03
C SER A 66 -2.13 -4.77 29.81
N LYS A 67 -2.81 -3.67 30.19
CA LYS A 67 -4.14 -3.71 30.81
C LYS A 67 -5.22 -4.24 29.87
N ILE A 68 -5.18 -3.89 28.58
CA ILE A 68 -6.13 -4.40 27.58
C ILE A 68 -5.94 -5.91 27.39
N ILE A 69 -4.70 -6.38 27.28
CA ILE A 69 -4.40 -7.81 27.13
C ILE A 69 -4.82 -8.57 28.40
N LYS A 70 -4.51 -8.06 29.60
CA LYS A 70 -4.97 -8.65 30.87
C LYS A 70 -6.49 -8.76 30.91
N LYS A 71 -7.23 -7.70 30.59
CA LYS A 71 -8.71 -7.75 30.50
C LYS A 71 -9.22 -8.78 29.51
N PHE A 72 -8.55 -8.96 28.38
CA PHE A 72 -8.93 -9.96 27.38
C PHE A 72 -8.71 -11.38 27.89
N PHE A 73 -7.60 -11.62 28.61
CA PHE A 73 -7.31 -12.91 29.27
C PHE A 73 -8.28 -13.20 30.42
N ASP A 74 -8.62 -12.18 31.22
CA ASP A 74 -9.60 -12.28 32.31
C ASP A 74 -11.00 -12.61 31.75
N PHE A 75 -11.38 -12.00 30.63
CA PHE A 75 -12.63 -12.30 29.93
C PHE A 75 -12.69 -13.75 29.41
N LEU A 76 -11.55 -14.28 28.95
CA LEU A 76 -11.41 -15.67 28.52
C LEU A 76 -11.26 -16.66 29.69
N GLN A 77 -11.17 -16.18 30.94
CA GLN A 77 -10.86 -16.98 32.13
C GLN A 77 -9.57 -17.81 32.01
N ILE A 78 -8.59 -17.31 31.26
CA ILE A 78 -7.30 -17.99 31.05
C ILE A 78 -6.28 -17.35 31.99
N ASN A 79 -5.53 -18.18 32.73
CA ASN A 79 -4.45 -17.70 33.59
C ASN A 79 -3.41 -16.90 32.78
N PHE A 80 -3.13 -15.67 33.21
CA PHE A 80 -2.11 -14.81 32.60
C PHE A 80 -0.72 -15.38 32.89
N SER A 81 -0.29 -16.33 32.07
CA SER A 81 1.00 -17.02 32.14
C SER A 81 1.77 -16.83 30.84
N LEU A 82 3.10 -16.82 30.94
CA LEU A 82 4.03 -16.65 29.82
C LEU A 82 3.71 -17.61 28.66
N LYS A 83 3.39 -18.88 28.96
CA LYS A 83 3.06 -19.89 27.93
C LYS A 83 1.84 -19.48 27.09
N TYR A 84 0.77 -19.00 27.72
CA TYR A 84 -0.45 -18.60 27.02
C TYR A 84 -0.27 -17.26 26.28
N LEU A 85 0.47 -16.33 26.88
CA LEU A 85 0.83 -15.07 26.22
C LEU A 85 1.62 -15.33 24.93
N PHE A 86 2.59 -16.25 24.96
CA PHE A 86 3.37 -16.63 23.78
C PHE A 86 2.49 -17.24 22.67
N ILE A 87 1.61 -18.19 23.02
CA ILE A 87 0.66 -18.79 22.07
C ILE A 87 -0.26 -17.72 21.46
N PHE A 88 -0.73 -16.76 22.26
CA PHE A 88 -1.56 -15.65 21.80
C PHE A 88 -0.82 -14.74 20.81
N ILE A 89 0.43 -14.35 21.09
CA ILE A 89 1.26 -13.56 20.18
C ILE A 89 1.47 -14.30 18.85
N CYS A 90 1.85 -15.58 18.92
CA CYS A 90 2.02 -16.42 17.73
C CYS A 90 0.72 -16.52 16.93
N GLY A 91 -0.43 -16.69 17.59
CA GLY A 91 -1.74 -16.72 16.95
C GLY A 91 -2.10 -15.41 16.25
N LEU A 92 -1.86 -14.26 16.89
CA LEU A 92 -2.06 -12.94 16.29
C LEU A 92 -1.16 -12.72 15.06
N LEU A 93 0.11 -13.10 15.15
CA LEU A 93 1.04 -12.97 14.03
C LEU A 93 0.70 -13.93 12.89
N MET A 94 0.25 -15.16 13.18
CA MET A 94 -0.25 -16.06 12.14
C MET A 94 -1.49 -15.50 11.45
N LEU A 95 -2.47 -15.00 12.22
CA LEU A 95 -3.69 -14.41 11.68
C LEU A 95 -3.35 -13.18 10.81
N ARG A 96 -2.40 -12.34 11.24
CA ARG A 96 -1.88 -11.23 10.43
C ARG A 96 -1.35 -11.72 9.08
N VAL A 97 -0.52 -12.76 9.07
CA VAL A 97 0.07 -13.31 7.84
C VAL A 97 -1.03 -13.83 6.91
N LEU A 98 -2.06 -14.49 7.43
CA LEU A 98 -3.22 -14.91 6.64
C LEU A 98 -3.94 -13.73 5.99
N ILE A 99 -4.24 -12.67 6.75
CA ILE A 99 -4.89 -11.46 6.23
C ILE A 99 -4.04 -10.78 5.16
N LEU A 100 -2.72 -10.72 5.36
CA LEU A 100 -1.78 -10.17 4.39
C LEU A 100 -1.78 -10.98 3.09
N LEU A 101 -1.78 -12.31 3.20
CA LEU A 101 -1.83 -13.21 2.04
C LEU A 101 -3.15 -13.04 1.27
N LEU A 102 -4.29 -12.97 1.96
CA LEU A 102 -5.59 -12.70 1.33
C LEU A 102 -5.59 -11.34 0.61
N SER A 103 -5.05 -10.30 1.25
CA SER A 103 -4.95 -8.96 0.67
C SER A 103 -4.12 -8.95 -0.61
N ASN A 104 -2.98 -9.65 -0.61
CA ASN A 104 -2.12 -9.76 -1.78
C ASN A 104 -2.78 -10.56 -2.90
N TYR A 105 -3.47 -11.66 -2.58
CA TYR A 105 -4.22 -12.44 -3.57
C TYR A 105 -5.31 -11.60 -4.26
N ILE A 106 -6.09 -10.86 -3.47
CA ILE A 106 -7.12 -9.95 -3.98
C ILE A 106 -6.47 -8.89 -4.89
N LYS A 107 -5.37 -8.27 -4.47
CA LYS A 107 -4.64 -7.28 -5.28
C LYS A 107 -4.18 -7.85 -6.63
N ILE A 108 -3.60 -9.05 -6.64
CA ILE A 108 -3.15 -9.71 -7.87
C ILE A 108 -4.34 -9.98 -8.80
N LYS A 109 -5.42 -10.55 -8.27
CA LYS A 109 -6.63 -10.86 -9.04
C LYS A 109 -7.23 -9.62 -9.70
N ILE A 110 -7.31 -8.50 -8.98
CA ILE A 110 -7.83 -7.23 -9.51
C ILE A 110 -6.96 -6.72 -10.65
N THR A 111 -5.65 -6.75 -10.45
CA THR A 111 -4.68 -6.25 -11.43
C THR A 111 -4.77 -7.07 -12.72
N ALA A 112 -4.84 -8.40 -12.59
CA ALA A 112 -4.97 -9.31 -13.73
C ALA A 112 -6.29 -9.10 -14.50
N VAL A 113 -7.44 -9.01 -13.80
CA VAL A 113 -8.74 -8.79 -14.44
C VAL A 113 -8.83 -7.42 -15.11
N TYR A 114 -8.25 -6.39 -14.49
CA TYR A 114 -8.18 -5.06 -15.08
C TYR A 114 -7.33 -5.04 -16.35
N GLU A 115 -6.17 -5.71 -16.32
CA GLU A 115 -5.27 -5.84 -17.46
C GLU A 115 -5.95 -6.58 -18.62
N GLU A 116 -6.58 -7.72 -18.35
CA GLU A 116 -7.30 -8.53 -19.33
C GLU A 116 -8.42 -7.72 -20.01
N LYS A 117 -9.28 -7.07 -19.21
CA LYS A 117 -10.41 -6.31 -19.72
C LYS A 117 -9.96 -5.11 -20.56
N THR A 118 -8.99 -4.34 -20.06
CA THR A 118 -8.49 -3.14 -20.74
C THR A 118 -7.79 -3.52 -22.04
N ARG A 119 -6.99 -4.59 -22.03
CA ARG A 119 -6.35 -5.13 -23.24
C ARG A 119 -7.39 -5.57 -24.26
N GLY A 120 -8.41 -6.32 -23.83
CA GLY A 120 -9.49 -6.79 -24.71
C GLY A 120 -10.29 -5.66 -25.36
N GLU A 121 -10.65 -4.62 -24.59
CA GLU A 121 -11.36 -3.45 -25.12
C GLU A 121 -10.51 -2.69 -26.15
N LEU A 122 -9.22 -2.51 -25.89
CA LEU A 122 -8.32 -1.84 -26.83
C LEU A 122 -8.09 -2.65 -28.11
N PHE A 123 -7.98 -3.98 -28.01
CA PHE A 123 -7.92 -4.84 -29.20
C PHE A 123 -9.18 -4.72 -30.05
N LYS A 124 -10.36 -4.73 -29.41
CA LYS A 124 -11.64 -4.58 -30.11
C LYS A 124 -11.74 -3.22 -30.82
N LEU A 125 -11.43 -2.13 -30.11
CA LEU A 125 -11.44 -0.77 -30.69
C LEU A 125 -10.42 -0.61 -31.82
N THR A 126 -9.27 -1.29 -31.74
CA THR A 126 -8.27 -1.29 -32.81
C THR A 126 -8.76 -2.06 -34.04
N ALA A 127 -9.47 -3.17 -33.86
CA ALA A 127 -10.07 -3.95 -34.94
C ALA A 127 -11.25 -3.24 -35.62
N GLU A 128 -12.03 -2.45 -34.86
CA GLU A 128 -13.18 -1.68 -35.37
C GLU A 128 -12.80 -0.30 -35.95
N ALA A 129 -11.56 0.15 -35.76
CA ALA A 129 -11.13 1.47 -36.20
C ALA A 129 -10.98 1.54 -37.73
N ASN A 130 -11.30 2.71 -38.29
CA ASN A 130 -11.25 2.94 -39.73
C ASN A 130 -9.82 2.74 -40.27
N TRP A 131 -9.69 1.99 -41.35
CA TRP A 131 -8.43 1.73 -42.05
C TRP A 131 -7.63 3.01 -42.39
N GLN A 132 -8.32 4.11 -42.73
CA GLN A 132 -7.66 5.40 -43.00
C GLN A 132 -6.99 6.01 -41.77
N TYR A 133 -7.46 5.67 -40.57
CA TYR A 133 -6.85 6.06 -39.31
C TYR A 133 -5.69 5.13 -38.94
N LEU A 134 -5.84 3.82 -39.17
CA LEU A 134 -4.78 2.83 -38.90
C LEU A 134 -3.51 3.06 -39.74
N ILE A 135 -3.65 3.32 -41.04
CA ILE A 135 -2.50 3.54 -41.93
C ILE A 135 -1.65 4.76 -41.50
N LYS A 136 -2.28 5.75 -40.86
CA LYS A 136 -1.57 6.95 -40.37
C LYS A 136 -0.77 6.70 -39.09
N GLN A 137 -0.99 5.57 -38.42
CA GLN A 137 -0.30 5.21 -37.18
C GLN A 137 0.85 4.25 -37.45
N LYS A 138 1.98 4.45 -36.76
CA LYS A 138 3.13 3.54 -36.83
C LYS A 138 2.78 2.22 -36.17
N LEU A 139 3.16 1.08 -36.78
CA LEU A 139 2.89 -0.25 -36.24
C LEU A 139 3.46 -0.41 -34.80
N GLY A 140 4.69 0.08 -34.57
CA GLY A 140 5.33 0.05 -33.25
C GLY A 140 4.64 0.93 -32.19
N TYR A 141 3.88 1.96 -32.59
CA TYR A 141 3.10 2.78 -31.66
C TYR A 141 1.87 2.02 -31.13
N LEU A 142 1.19 1.25 -31.99
CA LEU A 142 0.07 0.40 -31.59
C LEU A 142 0.54 -0.73 -30.66
N ASP A 143 1.67 -1.37 -30.97
CA ASP A 143 2.29 -2.38 -30.11
C ASP A 143 2.65 -1.83 -28.72
N THR A 144 3.30 -0.66 -28.69
CA THR A 144 3.63 0.04 -27.42
C THR A 144 2.38 0.36 -26.60
N ILE A 145 1.27 0.75 -27.24
CA ILE A 145 0.02 1.03 -26.52
C ILE A 145 -0.55 -0.26 -25.92
N LEU A 146 -0.68 -1.32 -26.72
CA LEU A 146 -1.37 -2.55 -26.33
C LEU A 146 -0.58 -3.38 -25.31
N VAL A 147 0.75 -3.42 -25.46
CA VAL A 147 1.63 -4.22 -24.61
C VAL A 147 2.12 -3.37 -23.43
N THR A 148 2.82 -2.28 -23.70
CA THR A 148 3.54 -1.52 -22.67
C THR A 148 2.64 -0.59 -21.87
N ASN A 149 1.77 0.20 -22.51
CA ASN A 149 0.98 1.20 -21.80
C ASN A 149 -0.14 0.58 -20.96
N VAL A 150 -0.77 -0.50 -21.44
CA VAL A 150 -1.76 -1.26 -20.66
C VAL A 150 -1.11 -1.87 -19.41
N GLN A 151 0.04 -2.54 -19.55
CA GLN A 151 0.75 -3.14 -18.44
C GLN A 151 1.25 -2.08 -17.43
N ASN A 152 1.74 -0.94 -17.93
CA ASN A 152 2.12 0.19 -17.08
C ASN A 152 0.90 0.77 -16.34
N GLY A 153 -0.26 0.84 -16.98
CA GLY A 153 -1.52 1.25 -16.35
C GLY A 153 -1.91 0.35 -15.18
N SER A 154 -1.87 -0.97 -15.39
CA SER A 154 -2.10 -1.97 -14.33
C SER A 154 -1.07 -1.89 -13.21
N SER A 155 0.20 -1.69 -13.53
CA SER A 155 1.27 -1.54 -12.53
C SER A 155 1.11 -0.27 -11.69
N LEU A 156 0.64 0.83 -12.31
CA LEU A 156 0.30 2.06 -11.61
C LEU A 156 -0.85 1.83 -10.62
N LEU A 157 -1.88 1.07 -11.01
CA LEU A 157 -2.97 0.70 -10.11
C LEU A 157 -2.48 -0.03 -8.86
N GLN A 158 -1.62 -1.03 -9.09
CA GLN A 158 -1.06 -1.84 -8.02
C GLN A 158 -0.26 -0.96 -7.07
N THR A 159 0.54 -0.03 -7.62
CA THR A 159 1.36 0.91 -6.85
C THR A 159 0.49 1.86 -6.01
N ILE A 160 -0.60 2.40 -6.58
CA ILE A 160 -1.53 3.26 -5.86
C ILE A 160 -2.21 2.49 -4.73
N SER A 161 -2.69 1.28 -5.01
CA SER A 161 -3.36 0.44 -4.01
C SER A 161 -2.40 0.05 -2.87
N SER A 162 -1.15 -0.27 -3.19
CA SER A 162 -0.09 -0.50 -2.17
C SER A 162 0.19 0.76 -1.35
N SER A 163 0.24 1.93 -1.99
CA SER A 163 0.48 3.20 -1.29
C SER A 163 -0.63 3.52 -0.30
N LEU A 164 -1.90 3.28 -0.66
CA LEU A 164 -3.04 3.44 0.25
C LEU A 164 -2.92 2.52 1.47
N MET A 165 -2.53 1.25 1.27
CA MET A 165 -2.29 0.33 2.38
C MET A 165 -1.17 0.85 3.30
N ILE A 166 -0.04 1.30 2.75
CA ILE A 166 1.08 1.85 3.52
C ILE A 166 0.64 3.06 4.35
N VAL A 167 -0.17 3.95 3.77
CA VAL A 167 -0.71 5.12 4.49
C VAL A 167 -1.65 4.68 5.63
N ALA A 168 -2.51 3.69 5.40
CA ALA A 168 -3.38 3.14 6.44
C ALA A 168 -2.57 2.48 7.58
N SER A 169 -1.53 1.71 7.24
CA SER A 169 -0.60 1.12 8.20
C SER A 169 0.13 2.18 9.02
N LEU A 170 0.64 3.22 8.35
CA LEU A 170 1.31 4.35 9.01
C LEU A 170 0.38 5.03 10.02
N PHE A 171 -0.89 5.24 9.64
CA PHE A 171 -1.87 5.84 10.52
C PHE A 171 -2.12 5.00 11.79
N ILE A 172 -2.26 3.68 11.64
CA ILE A 172 -2.41 2.78 12.79
C ILE A 172 -1.17 2.79 13.67
N PHE A 173 0.03 2.69 13.09
CA PHE A 173 1.26 2.73 13.86
C PHE A 173 1.44 4.05 14.59
N LEU A 174 1.03 5.17 13.99
CA LEU A 174 1.01 6.46 14.67
C LEU A 174 0.07 6.44 15.87
N LEU A 175 -1.17 5.95 15.70
CA LEU A 175 -2.13 5.85 16.80
C LEU A 175 -1.59 4.97 17.94
N VAL A 176 -1.02 3.82 17.60
CA VAL A 176 -0.43 2.89 18.56
C VAL A 176 0.76 3.55 19.27
N ALA A 177 1.67 4.20 18.54
CA ALA A 177 2.85 4.84 19.12
C ALA A 177 2.48 5.99 20.08
N ILE A 178 1.49 6.82 19.72
CA ILE A 178 0.99 7.91 20.59
C ILE A 178 0.43 7.34 21.90
N ASN A 179 -0.25 6.19 21.85
CA ASN A 179 -0.77 5.53 23.05
C ASN A 179 0.33 4.96 23.96
N ILE A 180 1.51 4.64 23.42
CA ILE A 180 2.64 4.12 24.19
C ILE A 180 3.42 5.26 24.85
N SER A 181 3.95 6.18 24.03
CA SER A 181 4.69 7.33 24.51
C SER A 181 4.57 8.49 23.52
N PRO A 182 3.85 9.57 23.88
CA PRO A 182 3.76 10.76 23.05
C PRO A 182 5.12 11.40 22.78
N GLN A 183 6.04 11.33 23.75
CA GLN A 183 7.37 11.95 23.66
C GLN A 183 8.24 11.26 22.61
N ILE A 184 8.33 9.92 22.66
CA ILE A 184 9.11 9.12 21.70
C ILE A 184 8.50 9.26 20.30
N THR A 185 7.17 9.28 20.21
CA THR A 185 6.47 9.46 18.93
C THR A 185 6.80 10.80 18.29
N LEU A 186 6.83 11.88 19.08
CA LEU A 186 7.13 13.22 18.57
C LEU A 186 8.57 13.32 18.06
N ILE A 187 9.54 12.78 18.79
CA ILE A 187 10.94 12.69 18.34
C ILE A 187 11.03 11.91 17.02
N THR A 188 10.37 10.76 16.94
CA THR A 188 10.35 9.90 15.74
C THR A 188 9.74 10.62 14.55
N LEU A 189 8.66 11.40 14.76
CA LEU A 189 7.99 12.17 13.72
C LEU A 189 8.87 13.32 13.21
N VAL A 190 9.58 14.00 14.09
CA VAL A 190 10.55 15.04 13.72
C VAL A 190 11.69 14.44 12.89
N LEU A 191 12.27 13.32 13.33
CA LEU A 191 13.31 12.60 12.58
C LEU A 191 12.81 12.13 11.21
N GLY A 192 11.61 11.57 11.14
CA GLY A 192 10.98 11.15 9.88
C GLY A 192 10.73 12.34 8.94
N GLY A 193 10.29 13.48 9.47
CA GLY A 193 10.12 14.71 8.71
C GLY A 193 11.44 15.26 8.16
N LEU A 194 12.50 15.22 8.97
CA LEU A 194 13.85 15.62 8.56
C LEU A 194 14.38 14.70 7.45
N MET A 195 14.21 13.39 7.61
CA MET A 195 14.56 12.41 6.59
C MET A 195 13.81 12.68 5.28
N PHE A 196 12.50 12.94 5.34
CA PHE A 196 11.71 13.30 4.15
C PHE A 196 12.26 14.54 3.43
N PHE A 197 12.71 15.56 4.16
CA PHE A 197 13.31 16.75 3.57
C PHE A 197 14.63 16.45 2.84
N VAL A 198 15.46 15.57 3.41
CA VAL A 198 16.72 15.12 2.79
C VAL A 198 16.49 14.30 1.52
N PHE A 199 15.43 13.47 1.47
CA PHE A 199 15.11 12.67 0.29
C PHE A 199 14.36 13.43 -0.80
N LYS A 200 13.72 14.56 -0.47
CA LYS A 200 13.01 15.41 -1.42
C LYS A 200 13.81 15.73 -2.70
N PRO A 201 15.08 16.21 -2.66
CA PRO A 201 15.86 16.48 -3.88
C PRO A 201 16.09 15.23 -4.75
N PHE A 202 16.30 14.06 -4.15
CA PHE A 202 16.45 12.81 -4.89
C PHE A 202 15.19 12.48 -5.69
N LEU A 203 14.01 12.67 -5.10
CA LEU A 203 12.72 12.45 -5.79
C LEU A 203 12.55 13.36 -7.02
N TYR A 204 13.00 14.62 -6.94
CA TYR A 204 12.96 15.52 -8.08
C TYR A 204 13.91 15.08 -9.19
N LYS A 205 15.12 14.62 -8.84
CA LYS A 205 16.10 14.11 -9.82
C LYS A 205 15.59 12.87 -10.54
N THR A 206 15.01 11.91 -9.80
CA THR A 206 14.38 10.72 -10.39
C THR A 206 13.27 11.09 -11.37
N ARG A 207 12.40 12.05 -11.03
CA ARG A 207 11.33 12.50 -11.94
C ARG A 207 11.85 13.15 -13.22
N SER A 208 12.98 13.86 -13.15
CA SER A 208 13.62 14.41 -14.34
C SER A 208 14.12 13.30 -15.26
N LEU A 209 14.83 12.31 -14.69
CA LEU A 209 15.34 11.16 -15.43
C LEU A 209 14.22 10.30 -16.02
N SER A 210 13.08 10.13 -15.32
CA SER A 210 11.94 9.39 -15.88
C SER A 210 11.34 10.08 -17.12
N ARG A 211 11.29 11.42 -17.15
CA ARG A 211 10.80 12.15 -18.33
C ARG A 211 11.77 12.07 -19.50
N GLU A 212 13.06 12.08 -19.20
CA GLU A 212 14.11 11.93 -20.21
C GLU A 212 14.08 10.53 -20.83
N ASN A 213 13.93 9.48 -20.00
CA ASN A 213 13.71 8.12 -20.48
C ASN A 213 12.46 7.99 -21.34
N GLU A 214 11.34 8.63 -20.97
CA GLU A 214 10.12 8.59 -21.79
C GLU A 214 10.34 9.26 -23.17
N LYS A 215 11.07 10.38 -23.21
CA LYS A 215 11.41 11.06 -24.46
C LYS A 215 12.33 10.21 -25.35
N ILE A 216 13.36 9.60 -24.77
CA ILE A 216 14.27 8.69 -25.48
C ILE A 216 13.48 7.50 -26.02
N ASN A 217 12.62 6.89 -25.20
CA ASN A 217 11.80 5.75 -25.63
C ASN A 217 10.88 6.12 -26.81
N ARG A 218 10.23 7.30 -26.77
CA ARG A 218 9.43 7.81 -27.89
C ARG A 218 10.28 8.11 -29.14
N PHE A 219 11.48 8.66 -28.96
CA PHE A 219 12.39 8.98 -30.07
C PHE A 219 12.92 7.70 -30.75
N THR A 220 13.32 6.71 -29.96
CA THR A 220 13.78 5.40 -30.42
C THR A 220 12.65 4.63 -31.09
N ALA A 221 11.45 4.59 -30.52
CA ALA A 221 10.27 3.97 -31.15
C ALA A 221 9.86 4.67 -32.47
N HIS A 222 10.28 5.92 -32.68
CA HIS A 222 10.06 6.63 -33.94
C HIS A 222 11.11 6.28 -35.01
N HIS A 223 12.33 5.91 -34.61
CA HIS A 223 13.48 5.67 -35.50
C HIS A 223 13.81 4.19 -35.74
N ILE A 224 13.41 3.29 -34.85
CA ILE A 224 13.48 1.85 -35.11
C ILE A 224 12.24 1.51 -35.96
N ASN A 225 12.47 1.54 -37.27
CA ASN A 225 11.59 1.00 -38.31
C ASN A 225 12.48 0.16 -39.23
#